data_AF-A0A3M9ZR58-F1
#
_entry.id   AF-A0A3M9ZR58-F1
#
_cell.length_a   1.000
_cell.length_b   1.000
_cell.length_c   1.000
_cell.angle_alpha   90.00
_cell.angle_beta   90.00
_cell.angle_gamma   90.00
#
_symmetry.space_group_name_H-M   'P 1'
#
loop_
_entity.id
_entity.type
_entity.pdbx_description
1 polymer ?
#
loop_
_entity_poly.entity_id
_entity_poly.type
_entity_poly.pdbx_seq_one_letter_code
_entity_poly.pdbx_strand_id
1 'polypeptide(L)'
;MAEWEAYVDESGSRLSARQGKSRFVLACVAGSPRALGELEGKIQRLKLELVPGADPAKWELHASKMFHNIGDSPLGSMSTEQNMRVMRKIMDIVCGCDVMLFNIVIMGTRMHGKRATDTRIVEHATALLVEKLEQLAAGQGAGTTLRVISDNVLEKTRLAMKRALARRAARRSAPLEGARRVTGIMFVDSRSSALVQVADAIAYIINRHEGGDAAFGCLFRLVERKVWRSRGRRE
;
A
#
# COMPACT_ATOMS: atom_id res chain seq x y z
N MET A 1 -19.00 7.19 15.94
CA MET A 1 -17.59 7.13 15.51
C MET A 1 -17.56 6.47 14.16
N ALA A 2 -16.94 7.11 13.17
CA ALA A 2 -16.78 6.50 11.85
C ALA A 2 -15.46 5.73 11.83
N GLU A 3 -15.52 4.43 11.59
CA GLU A 3 -14.32 3.60 11.44
C GLU A 3 -14.00 3.48 9.94
N TRP A 4 -12.85 4.02 9.56
CA TRP A 4 -12.26 3.86 8.25
C TRP A 4 -11.18 2.78 8.31
N GLU A 5 -10.82 2.26 7.16
CA GLU A 5 -9.76 1.27 7.04
C GLU A 5 -8.71 1.74 6.04
N ALA A 6 -7.48 1.26 6.25
CA ALA A 6 -6.32 1.56 5.42
C ALA A 6 -5.58 0.26 5.10
N TYR A 7 -5.64 -0.18 3.85
CA TYR A 7 -5.00 -1.40 3.35
C TYR A 7 -3.62 -1.08 2.81
N VAL A 8 -2.60 -1.80 3.27
CA VAL A 8 -1.19 -1.47 3.05
C VAL A 8 -0.47 -2.67 2.49
N ASP A 9 0.43 -2.41 1.55
CA ASP A 9 1.43 -3.37 1.12
C ASP A 9 2.75 -2.68 0.77
N GLU A 10 3.81 -3.48 0.68
CA GLU A 10 5.18 -3.05 0.44
C GLU A 10 5.77 -3.62 -0.84
N SER A 11 6.66 -2.84 -1.45
CA SER A 11 7.51 -3.31 -2.53
C SER A 11 8.88 -2.68 -2.40
N GLY A 12 9.91 -3.29 -2.97
CA GLY A 12 11.25 -2.72 -2.94
C GLY A 12 12.37 -3.73 -3.05
N SER A 13 13.58 -3.21 -3.19
CA SER A 13 14.81 -3.99 -3.21
C SER A 13 15.50 -3.91 -1.83
N ARG A 14 15.94 -5.06 -1.33
CA ARG A 14 16.74 -5.12 -0.08
C ARG A 14 17.98 -4.24 -0.22
N LEU A 15 18.43 -3.66 0.90
CA LEU A 15 19.62 -2.80 0.95
C LEU A 15 20.91 -3.46 0.43
N SER A 16 20.95 -4.80 0.33
CA SER A 16 22.11 -5.56 -0.14
C SER A 16 22.23 -5.72 -1.66
N ALA A 17 21.32 -5.15 -2.46
CA ALA A 17 21.39 -5.26 -3.92
C ALA A 17 22.58 -4.45 -4.46
N ARG A 18 23.69 -5.14 -4.79
CA ARG A 18 24.99 -4.58 -5.20
C ARG A 18 24.99 -3.65 -6.42
N GLN A 19 23.88 -3.46 -7.13
CA GLN A 19 23.85 -2.78 -8.43
C GLN A 19 22.69 -1.78 -8.63
N GLY A 20 21.96 -1.38 -7.57
CA GLY A 20 20.88 -0.40 -7.70
C GLY A 20 20.73 0.52 -6.49
N LYS A 21 20.12 1.70 -6.69
CA LYS A 21 19.63 2.53 -5.58
C LYS A 21 18.57 1.71 -4.83
N SER A 22 18.91 1.21 -3.65
CA SER A 22 17.96 0.50 -2.81
C SER A 22 16.78 1.40 -2.48
N ARG A 23 15.58 0.85 -2.55
CA ARG A 23 14.36 1.59 -2.25
C ARG A 23 13.34 0.71 -1.58
N PHE A 24 12.57 1.33 -0.71
CA PHE A 24 11.44 0.74 -0.04
C PHE A 24 10.21 1.59 -0.32
N VAL A 25 9.14 0.94 -0.75
CA VAL A 25 7.87 1.55 -1.09
C VAL A 25 6.82 0.96 -0.15
N LEU A 26 6.05 1.81 0.51
CA LEU A 26 4.74 1.45 1.06
C LEU A 26 3.67 2.13 0.24
N ALA A 27 2.70 1.36 -0.22
CA ALA A 27 1.47 1.88 -0.79
C ALA A 27 0.31 1.60 0.16
N CYS A 28 -0.69 2.47 0.14
CA CYS A 28 -1.85 2.35 0.99
C CYS A 28 -3.11 2.85 0.29
N VAL A 29 -4.20 2.11 0.44
CA VAL A 29 -5.54 2.51 0.02
C VAL A 29 -6.39 2.68 1.28
N ALA A 30 -6.93 3.88 1.49
CA ALA A 30 -7.79 4.14 2.64
C ALA A 30 -9.15 4.70 2.22
N GLY A 31 -10.19 4.39 2.98
CA GLY A 31 -11.54 4.85 2.65
C GLY A 31 -12.57 4.55 3.73
N SER A 32 -13.78 5.03 3.51
CA SER A 32 -14.94 4.60 4.29
C SER A 32 -15.31 3.14 3.95
N PRO A 33 -16.02 2.41 4.83
CA PRO A 33 -16.45 1.04 4.54
C PRO A 33 -17.23 0.91 3.24
N ARG A 34 -18.06 1.90 2.91
CA ARG A 34 -18.82 1.93 1.65
C ARG A 34 -17.90 2.02 0.43
N ALA A 35 -16.94 2.94 0.43
CA ALA A 35 -16.02 3.13 -0.69
C ALA A 35 -15.09 1.93 -0.89
N LEU A 36 -14.63 1.34 0.21
CA LEU A 36 -13.78 0.15 0.19
C LEU A 36 -14.55 -1.09 -0.27
N GLY A 37 -15.81 -1.27 0.18
CA GLY A 37 -16.68 -2.34 -0.31
C GLY A 37 -16.98 -2.22 -1.81
N GLU A 38 -17.16 -1.00 -2.32
CA GLU A 38 -17.31 -0.77 -3.77
C GLU A 38 -16.04 -1.16 -4.54
N LEU A 39 -14.87 -0.72 -4.06
CA LEU A 39 -13.58 -1.07 -4.66
C LEU A 39 -13.37 -2.59 -4.65
N GLU A 40 -13.58 -3.25 -3.51
CA GLU A 40 -13.45 -4.69 -3.36
C GLU A 40 -14.38 -5.44 -4.33
N GLY A 41 -15.65 -5.06 -4.41
CA GLY A 41 -16.59 -5.67 -5.34
C GLY A 41 -16.24 -5.46 -6.82
N LYS A 42 -15.58 -4.36 -7.18
CA LYS A 42 -15.05 -4.16 -8.55
C LYS A 42 -13.82 -5.02 -8.83
N ILE A 43 -12.93 -5.19 -7.85
CA ILE A 43 -11.74 -6.06 -7.99
C ILE A 43 -12.13 -7.53 -8.06
N GLN A 44 -13.09 -7.97 -7.24
CA GLN A 44 -13.61 -9.34 -7.31
C GLN A 44 -14.23 -9.64 -8.69
N ARG A 45 -14.98 -8.69 -9.26
CA ARG A 45 -15.49 -8.81 -10.63
C ARG A 45 -14.37 -8.89 -11.67
N LEU A 46 -13.35 -8.06 -11.56
CA LEU A 46 -12.17 -8.14 -12.43
C LEU A 46 -11.51 -9.53 -12.36
N LYS A 47 -11.40 -10.13 -11.16
CA LYS A 47 -10.84 -11.49 -11.01
C LYS A 47 -11.68 -12.53 -11.75
N LEU A 48 -13.00 -12.47 -11.64
CA LEU A 48 -13.91 -13.36 -12.37
C LEU A 48 -13.82 -13.18 -13.89
N GLU A 49 -13.60 -11.95 -14.38
CA GLU A 49 -13.38 -11.68 -15.80
C GLU A 49 -12.05 -12.25 -16.30
N LEU A 50 -10.99 -12.19 -15.48
CA LEU A 50 -9.66 -12.66 -15.86
C LEU A 50 -9.55 -14.18 -15.88
N VAL A 51 -10.24 -14.85 -14.95
CA VAL A 51 -10.24 -16.31 -14.85
C VAL A 51 -11.68 -16.79 -14.63
N PRO A 52 -12.49 -16.92 -15.69
CA PRO A 52 -13.88 -17.36 -15.59
C PRO A 52 -14.00 -18.73 -14.92
N GLY A 53 -14.94 -18.86 -13.99
CA GLY A 53 -15.21 -20.11 -13.25
C GLY A 53 -14.24 -20.41 -12.10
N ALA A 54 -13.16 -19.65 -11.93
CA ALA A 54 -12.30 -19.76 -10.76
C ALA A 54 -12.89 -18.99 -9.57
N ASP A 55 -12.73 -19.54 -8.37
CA ASP A 55 -13.07 -18.86 -7.12
C ASP A 55 -12.06 -17.73 -6.86
N PRO A 56 -12.49 -16.45 -6.83
CA PRO A 56 -11.59 -15.32 -6.57
C PRO A 56 -10.90 -15.37 -5.21
N ALA A 57 -11.39 -16.14 -4.24
CA ALA A 57 -10.75 -16.30 -2.93
C ALA A 57 -9.58 -17.31 -2.96
N LYS A 58 -9.46 -18.13 -4.01
CA LYS A 58 -8.44 -19.19 -4.10
C LYS A 58 -7.13 -18.75 -4.77
N TRP A 59 -7.06 -17.54 -5.31
CA TRP A 59 -5.88 -17.02 -5.99
C TRP A 59 -5.70 -15.51 -5.79
N GLU A 60 -4.51 -14.98 -6.09
CA GLU A 60 -4.15 -13.56 -5.85
C GLU A 60 -3.83 -12.82 -7.14
N LEU A 61 -4.23 -11.55 -7.22
CA LEU A 61 -3.64 -10.55 -8.10
C LEU A 61 -2.35 -10.00 -7.46
N HIS A 62 -1.33 -10.86 -7.35
CA HIS A 62 -0.02 -10.42 -6.85
C HIS A 62 0.88 -10.04 -8.02
N ALA A 63 1.19 -8.75 -8.13
CA ALA A 63 1.88 -8.16 -9.27
C ALA A 63 3.24 -8.83 -9.51
N SER A 64 4.03 -9.06 -8.46
CA SER A 64 5.32 -9.75 -8.61
C SER A 64 5.16 -11.16 -9.20
N LYS A 65 4.19 -11.94 -8.71
CA LYS A 65 3.92 -13.30 -9.22
C LYS A 65 3.49 -13.29 -10.69
N MET A 66 2.64 -12.33 -11.09
CA MET A 66 2.19 -12.16 -12.47
C MET A 66 3.35 -11.85 -13.43
N PHE A 67 4.24 -10.93 -13.07
CA PHE A 67 5.33 -10.48 -13.96
C PHE A 67 6.54 -11.42 -13.99
N HIS A 68 6.71 -12.27 -12.97
CA HIS A 68 7.85 -13.19 -12.88
C HIS A 68 7.48 -14.67 -13.11
N ASN A 69 6.20 -14.97 -13.36
CA ASN A 69 5.68 -16.32 -13.51
C ASN A 69 6.08 -17.22 -12.32
N ILE A 70 5.86 -16.71 -11.10
CA ILE A 70 6.24 -17.41 -9.86
C ILE A 70 4.98 -17.90 -9.14
N GLY A 71 4.98 -19.19 -8.78
CA GLY A 71 3.91 -19.85 -8.03
C GLY A 71 2.71 -20.22 -8.89
N ASP A 72 1.65 -20.71 -8.24
CA ASP A 72 0.44 -21.24 -8.90
C ASP A 72 -0.55 -20.14 -9.31
N SER A 73 -0.06 -18.97 -9.71
CA SER A 73 -0.95 -17.91 -10.19
C SER A 73 -1.56 -18.32 -11.53
N PRO A 74 -2.89 -18.29 -11.68
CA PRO A 74 -3.54 -18.60 -12.96
C PRO A 74 -3.18 -17.59 -14.07
N LEU A 75 -2.51 -16.49 -13.71
CA LEU A 75 -2.06 -15.44 -14.62
C LEU A 75 -0.57 -15.56 -14.99
N GLY A 76 0.17 -16.56 -14.49
CA GLY A 76 1.62 -16.67 -14.68
C GLY A 76 2.07 -16.80 -16.15
N SER A 77 1.20 -17.30 -17.03
CA SER A 77 1.44 -17.44 -18.47
C SER A 77 1.18 -16.17 -19.28
N MET A 78 0.72 -15.08 -18.66
CA MET A 78 0.43 -13.83 -19.35
C MET A 78 1.72 -13.13 -19.82
N SER A 79 1.68 -12.54 -21.00
CA SER A 79 2.75 -11.68 -21.49
C SER A 79 2.86 -10.41 -20.63
N THR A 80 4.03 -9.75 -20.67
CA THR A 80 4.22 -8.45 -20.00
C THR A 80 3.16 -7.44 -20.42
N GLU A 81 2.77 -7.40 -21.70
CA GLU A 81 1.73 -6.49 -22.19
C GLU A 81 0.36 -6.81 -21.58
N GLN A 82 0.00 -8.09 -21.51
CA GLN A 82 -1.25 -8.54 -20.88
C GLN A 82 -1.26 -8.19 -19.39
N ASN A 83 -0.16 -8.42 -18.67
CA ASN A 83 0.00 -8.03 -17.27
C ASN A 83 -0.16 -6.51 -17.09
N MET A 84 0.44 -5.70 -17.96
CA MET A 84 0.29 -4.24 -17.94
C MET A 84 -1.16 -3.79 -18.18
N ARG A 85 -1.93 -4.50 -19.01
CA ARG A 85 -3.38 -4.25 -19.20
C ARG A 85 -4.16 -4.55 -17.92
N VAL A 86 -3.83 -5.62 -17.19
CA VAL A 86 -4.45 -5.92 -15.89
C VAL A 86 -4.13 -4.82 -14.87
N MET A 87 -2.87 -4.41 -14.76
CA MET A 87 -2.47 -3.32 -13.85
C MET A 87 -3.19 -2.00 -14.18
N ARG A 88 -3.41 -1.71 -15.47
CA ARG A 88 -4.20 -0.56 -15.90
C ARG A 88 -5.66 -0.67 -15.46
N LYS A 89 -6.31 -1.81 -15.68
CA LYS A 89 -7.69 -2.04 -15.22
C LYS A 89 -7.83 -1.85 -13.70
N ILE A 90 -6.87 -2.35 -12.91
CA ILE A 90 -6.83 -2.13 -11.45
C ILE A 90 -6.77 -0.63 -11.14
N MET A 91 -5.86 0.11 -11.79
CA MET A 91 -5.74 1.55 -11.57
C MET A 91 -6.96 2.35 -12.01
N ASP A 92 -7.62 1.96 -13.11
CA ASP A 92 -8.85 2.59 -13.58
C ASP A 92 -10.00 2.39 -12.57
N ILE A 93 -10.12 1.18 -12.02
CA ILE A 93 -11.07 0.87 -10.93
C ILE A 93 -10.77 1.75 -9.70
N VAL A 94 -9.52 1.79 -9.24
CA VAL A 94 -9.11 2.58 -8.06
C VAL A 94 -9.39 4.06 -8.27
N CYS A 95 -9.07 4.59 -9.45
CA CYS A 95 -9.29 5.99 -9.78
C CYS A 95 -10.79 6.32 -9.80
N GLY A 96 -11.64 5.39 -10.24
CA GLY A 96 -13.10 5.52 -10.27
C GLY A 96 -13.83 5.28 -8.95
N CYS A 97 -13.14 4.93 -7.86
CA CYS A 97 -13.72 4.75 -6.52
C CYS A 97 -13.38 5.92 -5.59
N ASP A 98 -14.23 6.20 -4.60
CA ASP A 98 -14.01 7.26 -3.58
C ASP A 98 -13.06 6.80 -2.47
N VAL A 99 -11.88 6.35 -2.87
CA VAL A 99 -10.79 5.93 -1.97
C VAL A 99 -9.62 6.89 -2.09
N MET A 100 -8.80 6.94 -1.04
CA MET A 100 -7.60 7.77 -0.95
C MET A 100 -6.37 6.89 -1.10
N LEU A 101 -5.42 7.32 -1.92
CA LEU A 101 -4.13 6.64 -2.05
C LEU A 101 -3.05 7.36 -1.25
N PHE A 102 -2.22 6.60 -0.56
CA PHE A 102 -1.01 7.10 0.07
C PHE A 102 0.17 6.29 -0.44
N ASN A 103 1.31 6.95 -0.60
CA ASN A 103 2.56 6.25 -0.82
C ASN A 103 3.67 6.87 0.02
N ILE A 104 4.64 6.04 0.39
CA ILE A 104 5.89 6.43 1.03
C ILE A 104 7.02 5.74 0.27
N VAL A 105 7.96 6.52 -0.26
CA VAL A 105 9.15 6.00 -0.94
C VAL A 105 10.38 6.43 -0.16
N ILE A 106 11.13 5.45 0.36
CA ILE A 106 12.41 5.67 1.05
C ILE A 106 13.54 5.17 0.16
N MET A 107 14.35 6.12 -0.31
CA MET A 107 15.59 5.82 -1.03
C MET A 107 16.72 5.53 -0.03
N GLY A 108 17.45 4.43 -0.20
CA GLY A 108 18.54 4.03 0.69
C GLY A 108 19.68 5.05 0.78
N THR A 109 19.90 5.84 -0.26
CA THR A 109 20.88 6.94 -0.26
C THR A 109 20.49 8.12 0.65
N ARG A 110 19.21 8.30 0.99
CA ARG A 110 18.74 9.40 1.85
C ARG A 110 18.96 9.14 3.35
N MET A 111 19.47 7.98 3.73
CA MET A 111 19.74 7.60 5.13
C MET A 111 21.24 7.74 5.48
N HIS A 112 21.88 8.85 5.12
CA HIS A 112 23.29 9.11 5.46
C HIS A 112 23.48 9.29 6.99
N GLY A 113 24.51 8.61 7.54
CA GLY A 113 25.03 8.86 8.90
C GLY A 113 24.74 7.79 9.97
N LYS A 114 23.80 6.86 9.74
CA LYS A 114 23.58 5.69 10.62
C LYS A 114 23.41 4.47 9.72
N ARG A 115 23.96 3.30 10.09
CA ARG A 115 23.67 2.02 9.40
C ARG A 115 22.15 1.89 9.23
N ALA A 116 21.65 2.19 8.04
CA ALA A 116 20.27 2.00 7.68
C ALA A 116 20.10 0.49 7.60
N THR A 117 19.26 -0.07 8.47
CA THR A 117 18.85 -1.47 8.37
C THR A 117 17.49 -1.49 7.71
N ASP A 118 17.15 -2.57 7.01
CA ASP A 118 15.81 -2.76 6.42
C ASP A 118 14.72 -2.46 7.47
N THR A 119 14.91 -2.93 8.70
CA THR A 119 14.01 -2.69 9.85
C THR A 119 13.80 -1.21 10.16
N ARG A 120 14.87 -0.38 10.11
CA ARG A 120 14.75 1.07 10.37
C ARG A 120 14.04 1.80 9.24
N ILE A 121 14.24 1.34 8.00
CA ILE A 121 13.54 1.87 6.84
C ILE A 121 12.05 1.59 6.94
N VAL A 122 11.68 0.34 7.23
CA VAL A 122 10.28 -0.05 7.48
C VAL A 122 9.68 0.80 8.59
N GLU A 123 10.36 0.88 9.74
CA GLU A 123 9.86 1.66 10.89
C GLU A 123 9.62 3.13 10.54
N HIS A 124 10.57 3.75 9.84
CA HIS A 124 10.45 5.15 9.42
C HIS A 124 9.31 5.35 8.41
N ALA A 125 9.21 4.48 7.42
CA ALA A 125 8.16 4.54 6.40
C ALA A 125 6.77 4.34 7.02
N THR A 126 6.62 3.39 7.95
CA THR A 126 5.38 3.18 8.70
C THR A 126 5.02 4.41 9.53
N ALA A 127 6.00 5.06 10.19
CA ALA A 127 5.73 6.25 10.98
C ALA A 127 5.19 7.41 10.11
N LEU A 128 5.76 7.62 8.92
CA LEU A 128 5.28 8.63 7.97
C LEU A 128 3.87 8.30 7.44
N LEU A 129 3.61 7.02 7.14
CA LEU A 129 2.28 6.58 6.71
C LEU A 129 1.24 6.84 7.80
N VAL A 130 1.52 6.44 9.04
CA VAL A 130 0.63 6.66 10.20
C VAL A 130 0.34 8.14 10.38
N GLU A 131 1.34 9.00 10.26
CA GLU A 131 1.14 10.45 10.34
C GLU A 131 0.16 10.97 9.28
N LYS A 132 0.31 10.55 8.01
CA LYS A 132 -0.61 10.93 6.93
C LYS A 132 -2.03 10.40 7.18
N LEU A 133 -2.16 9.17 7.69
CA LEU A 133 -3.45 8.59 8.03
C LEU A 133 -4.13 9.34 9.20
N GLU A 134 -3.37 9.75 10.21
CA GLU A 134 -3.89 10.57 11.30
C GLU A 134 -4.40 11.93 10.80
N GLN A 135 -3.70 12.55 9.83
CA GLN A 135 -4.13 13.78 9.18
C GLN A 135 -5.41 13.57 8.35
N LEU A 136 -5.50 12.45 7.63
CA LEU A 136 -6.73 12.08 6.91
C LEU A 136 -7.91 11.98 7.89
N ALA A 137 -7.79 11.17 8.95
CA ALA A 137 -8.86 11.02 9.94
C ALA A 137 -9.25 12.35 10.59
N ALA A 138 -8.29 13.23 10.88
CA ALA A 138 -8.59 14.56 11.40
C ALA A 138 -9.40 15.40 10.40
N GLY A 139 -9.08 15.31 9.10
CA GLY A 139 -9.81 16.00 8.04
C GLY A 139 -11.22 15.45 7.77
N GLN A 140 -11.53 14.21 8.18
CA GLN A 140 -12.87 13.61 8.05
C GLN A 140 -13.83 14.00 9.19
N GLY A 141 -13.35 14.65 10.25
CA GLY A 141 -14.18 15.12 11.37
C GLY A 141 -13.81 14.53 12.72
N ALA A 142 -14.45 15.05 13.77
CA ALA A 142 -14.24 14.59 15.14
C ALA A 142 -14.73 13.13 15.31
N GLY A 143 -13.87 12.28 15.87
CA GLY A 143 -14.21 10.88 16.17
C GLY A 143 -14.09 9.88 15.02
N THR A 144 -13.47 10.28 13.90
CA THR A 144 -13.04 9.33 12.85
C THR A 144 -11.76 8.61 13.27
N THR A 145 -11.78 7.29 13.16
CA THR A 145 -10.62 6.43 13.41
C THR A 145 -10.29 5.60 12.18
N LEU A 146 -9.04 5.14 12.09
CA LEU A 146 -8.49 4.33 11.02
C LEU A 146 -7.85 3.07 11.62
N ARG A 147 -8.21 1.92 11.06
CA ARG A 147 -7.51 0.65 11.30
C ARG A 147 -6.61 0.34 10.10
N VAL A 148 -5.33 0.05 10.36
CA VAL A 148 -4.40 -0.39 9.31
C VAL A 148 -4.52 -1.90 9.13
N ILE A 149 -4.61 -2.35 7.89
CA ILE A 149 -4.65 -3.76 7.48
C ILE A 149 -3.50 -3.98 6.51
N SER A 150 -2.56 -4.86 6.83
CA SER A 150 -1.36 -5.12 6.04
C SER A 150 -1.29 -6.58 5.63
N ASP A 151 -0.61 -6.87 4.52
CA ASP A 151 -0.28 -8.27 4.18
C ASP A 151 0.57 -8.93 5.29
N ASN A 152 0.64 -10.24 5.26
CA ASN A 152 1.45 -11.04 6.14
C ASN A 152 2.94 -10.90 5.81
N VAL A 153 3.59 -9.97 6.50
CA VAL A 153 5.02 -9.70 6.36
C VAL A 153 5.87 -10.59 7.27
N LEU A 154 7.18 -10.67 6.97
CA LEU A 154 8.16 -11.30 7.85
C LEU A 154 8.09 -10.71 9.27
N GLU A 155 8.31 -11.53 10.29
CA GLU A 155 8.19 -11.13 11.70
C GLU A 155 9.01 -9.87 12.04
N LYS A 156 10.23 -9.76 11.49
CA LYS A 156 11.07 -8.56 11.67
C LYS A 156 10.40 -7.27 11.17
N THR A 157 9.69 -7.34 10.05
CA THR A 157 8.93 -6.23 9.44
C THR A 157 7.71 -5.92 10.29
N ARG A 158 6.97 -6.97 10.68
CA ARG A 158 5.81 -6.87 11.58
C ARG A 158 6.14 -6.14 12.88
N LEU A 159 7.26 -6.51 13.53
CA LEU A 159 7.75 -5.86 14.74
C LEU A 159 8.19 -4.41 14.50
N ALA A 160 8.79 -4.11 13.34
CA ALA A 160 9.14 -2.74 12.97
C ALA A 160 7.90 -1.84 12.84
N MET A 161 6.85 -2.30 12.15
CA MET A 161 5.60 -1.56 12.00
C MET A 161 4.90 -1.33 13.35
N LYS A 162 4.83 -2.37 14.19
CA LYS A 162 4.28 -2.26 15.55
C LYS A 162 5.06 -1.28 16.42
N ARG A 163 6.40 -1.28 16.34
CA ARG A 163 7.25 -0.31 17.06
C ARG A 163 7.01 1.13 16.58
N ALA A 164 6.82 1.35 15.28
CA ALA A 164 6.50 2.68 14.75
C ALA A 164 5.21 3.23 15.36
N LEU A 165 4.15 2.41 15.40
CA LEU A 165 2.87 2.75 16.03
C LEU A 165 3.02 3.03 17.54
N ALA A 166 3.73 2.17 18.27
CA ALA A 166 3.94 2.35 19.71
C ALA A 166 4.72 3.63 20.03
N ARG A 167 5.78 3.94 19.27
CA ARG A 167 6.56 5.17 19.42
C ARG A 167 5.75 6.42 19.11
N ARG A 168 4.90 6.37 18.08
CA ARG A 168 3.99 7.48 17.75
C ARG A 168 3.00 7.72 18.88
N ALA A 169 2.47 6.66 19.49
CA ALA A 169 1.59 6.75 20.65
C ALA A 169 2.28 7.37 21.87
N ALA A 170 3.54 6.99 22.16
CA ALA A 170 4.30 7.50 23.29
C ALA A 170 4.72 8.98 23.14
N ARG A 171 4.87 9.48 21.90
CA ARG A 171 5.26 10.89 21.63
C ARG A 171 4.13 11.90 21.76
N ARG A 172 2.87 11.47 21.89
CA ARG A 172 1.76 12.36 22.21
C ARG A 172 1.76 12.64 23.71
N SER A 173 2.31 13.79 24.11
CA SER A 173 2.22 14.29 25.49
C SER A 173 0.77 14.59 25.86
N ALA A 174 0.21 13.80 26.79
CA ALA A 174 -1.16 13.92 27.34
C ALA A 174 -2.30 13.95 26.29
N PRO A 175 -3.52 13.50 26.62
CA PRO A 175 -4.61 13.50 25.67
C PRO A 175 -5.10 14.94 25.48
N LEU A 176 -4.50 15.69 24.55
CA LEU A 176 -5.23 16.76 23.86
C LEU A 176 -6.45 16.09 23.24
N GLU A 177 -7.63 16.43 23.75
CA GLU A 177 -8.95 15.91 23.40
C GLU A 177 -9.00 15.33 21.97
N GLY A 178 -8.90 14.00 21.90
CA GLY A 178 -8.78 13.30 20.64
C GLY A 178 -8.23 11.90 20.88
N ALA A 179 -9.15 10.93 20.99
CA ALA A 179 -8.81 9.52 20.95
C ALA A 179 -7.88 9.22 19.77
N ARG A 180 -7.05 8.17 19.91
CA ARG A 180 -6.12 7.73 18.86
C ARG A 180 -6.87 7.58 17.53
N ARG A 181 -6.44 8.36 16.51
CA ARG A 181 -7.04 8.30 15.18
C ARG A 181 -6.59 7.10 14.37
N VAL A 182 -5.42 6.53 14.65
CA VAL A 182 -5.02 5.21 14.15
C VAL A 182 -5.03 4.22 15.31
N THR A 183 -5.89 3.22 15.24
CA THR A 183 -6.23 2.34 16.39
C THR A 183 -5.30 1.13 16.51
N GLY A 184 -4.73 0.68 15.40
CA GLY A 184 -3.80 -0.44 15.37
C GLY A 184 -3.45 -0.90 13.96
N ILE A 185 -2.70 -1.99 13.90
CA ILE A 185 -2.38 -2.71 12.67
C ILE A 185 -2.77 -4.18 12.80
N MET A 186 -3.54 -4.66 11.84
CA MET A 186 -3.89 -6.06 11.64
C MET A 186 -3.10 -6.61 10.46
N PHE A 187 -2.68 -7.87 10.55
CA PHE A 187 -1.97 -8.57 9.47
C PHE A 187 -2.87 -9.68 8.96
N VAL A 188 -3.09 -9.72 7.64
CA VAL A 188 -3.97 -10.69 6.97
C VAL A 188 -3.21 -11.42 5.88
N ASP A 189 -3.70 -12.57 5.46
CA ASP A 189 -3.21 -13.22 4.25
C ASP A 189 -3.71 -12.43 3.03
N SER A 190 -2.83 -11.99 2.14
CA SER A 190 -3.22 -11.28 0.92
C SER A 190 -4.23 -12.06 0.06
N ARG A 191 -4.27 -13.41 0.10
CA ARG A 191 -5.33 -14.20 -0.57
C ARG A 191 -6.71 -13.79 -0.16
N SER A 192 -6.89 -13.50 1.13
CA SER A 192 -8.19 -13.20 1.71
C SER A 192 -8.55 -11.71 1.65
N SER A 193 -7.72 -10.86 1.05
CA SER A 193 -8.01 -9.43 0.92
C SER A 193 -7.69 -8.87 -0.46
N ALA A 194 -8.74 -8.64 -1.25
CA ALA A 194 -8.62 -7.96 -2.54
C ALA A 194 -8.01 -6.55 -2.40
N LEU A 195 -8.28 -5.87 -1.30
CA LEU A 195 -7.80 -4.51 -1.05
C LEU A 195 -6.30 -4.48 -0.70
N VAL A 196 -5.76 -5.50 -0.04
CA VAL A 196 -4.30 -5.69 0.09
C VAL A 196 -3.67 -5.93 -1.28
N GLN A 197 -4.27 -6.78 -2.12
CA GLN A 197 -3.77 -7.02 -3.50
C GLN A 197 -3.77 -5.74 -4.36
N VAL A 198 -4.72 -4.82 -4.14
CA VAL A 198 -4.68 -3.48 -4.78
C VAL A 198 -3.49 -2.67 -4.28
N ALA A 199 -3.22 -2.68 -2.96
CA ALA A 199 -2.06 -2.01 -2.40
C ALA A 199 -0.74 -2.60 -2.94
N ASP A 200 -0.63 -3.93 -3.10
CA ASP A 200 0.51 -4.60 -3.77
C ASP A 200 0.72 -4.05 -5.18
N ALA A 201 -0.34 -4.02 -5.99
CA ALA A 201 -0.27 -3.55 -7.37
C ALA A 201 0.24 -2.10 -7.45
N ILE A 202 -0.22 -1.23 -6.57
CA ILE A 202 0.23 0.16 -6.49
C ILE A 202 1.69 0.24 -6.03
N ALA A 203 2.06 -0.51 -4.99
CA ALA A 203 3.43 -0.56 -4.49
C ALA A 203 4.40 -1.04 -5.59
N TYR A 204 3.99 -2.04 -6.36
CA TYR A 204 4.74 -2.56 -7.50
C TYR A 204 4.90 -1.52 -8.61
N ILE A 205 3.82 -0.83 -9.01
CA ILE A 205 3.88 0.25 -10.02
C ILE A 205 4.89 1.32 -9.62
N ILE A 206 4.81 1.81 -8.38
CA ILE A 206 5.73 2.83 -7.87
C ILE A 206 7.16 2.29 -7.86
N ASN A 207 7.37 1.08 -7.33
CA ASN A 207 8.69 0.48 -7.24
C ASN A 207 9.33 0.25 -8.63
N ARG A 208 8.56 -0.13 -9.65
CA ARG A 208 9.08 -0.28 -11.02
C ARG A 208 9.42 1.06 -11.65
N HIS A 209 8.53 2.05 -11.52
CA HIS A 209 8.76 3.39 -12.05
C HIS A 209 10.00 4.07 -11.44
N GLU A 210 10.11 4.06 -10.10
CA GLU A 210 11.30 4.55 -9.37
C GLU A 210 12.57 3.74 -9.72
N GLY A 211 12.39 2.58 -10.36
CA GLY A 211 13.43 1.74 -10.97
C GLY A 211 13.97 2.19 -12.29
N GLY A 212 13.39 3.21 -12.89
CA GLY A 212 13.68 3.58 -14.27
C GLY A 212 12.99 2.68 -15.29
N ASP A 213 12.01 1.87 -14.88
CA ASP A 213 11.20 1.11 -15.83
C ASP A 213 10.17 2.03 -16.49
N ALA A 214 10.52 2.52 -17.67
CA ALA A 214 9.73 3.49 -18.42
C ALA A 214 8.32 2.97 -18.79
N ALA A 215 8.14 1.64 -18.92
CA ALA A 215 6.84 1.04 -19.25
C ALA A 215 5.78 1.35 -18.17
N PHE A 216 6.20 1.52 -16.92
CA PHE A 216 5.31 1.84 -15.80
C PHE A 216 4.96 3.33 -15.68
N GLY A 217 5.60 4.22 -16.46
CA GLY A 217 5.38 5.67 -16.35
C GLY A 217 3.93 6.10 -16.54
N CYS A 218 3.20 5.48 -17.47
CA CYS A 218 1.78 5.76 -17.68
C CYS A 218 0.91 5.37 -16.47
N LEU A 219 1.19 4.23 -15.84
CA LEU A 219 0.46 3.76 -14.66
C LEU A 219 0.81 4.61 -13.44
N PHE A 220 2.08 4.97 -13.29
CA PHE A 220 2.54 5.83 -12.20
C PHE A 220 1.84 7.20 -12.23
N ARG A 221 1.62 7.80 -13.41
CA ARG A 221 0.83 9.04 -13.53
C ARG A 221 -0.63 8.89 -13.04
N LEU A 222 -1.22 7.71 -13.11
CA LEU A 222 -2.55 7.46 -12.51
C LEU A 222 -2.45 7.47 -10.99
N VAL A 223 -1.43 6.79 -10.44
CA VAL A 223 -1.14 6.80 -9.00
C VAL A 223 -0.93 8.23 -8.51
N GLU A 224 -0.03 8.99 -9.14
CA GLU A 224 0.33 10.35 -8.74
C GLU A 224 -0.87 11.31 -8.68
N ARG A 225 -1.80 11.18 -9.64
CA ARG A 225 -3.03 11.98 -9.68
C ARG A 225 -4.02 11.62 -8.58
N LYS A 226 -4.03 10.35 -8.14
CA LYS A 226 -4.97 9.83 -7.14
C LYS A 226 -4.42 9.91 -5.71
N VAL A 227 -3.11 10.06 -5.53
CA VAL A 227 -2.47 10.19 -4.22
C VAL A 227 -3.05 11.39 -3.47
N TRP A 228 -3.48 11.11 -2.24
CA TRP A 228 -3.96 12.10 -1.30
C TRP A 228 -2.85 13.07 -0.94
N ARG A 229 -3.17 14.35 -1.04
CA ARG A 229 -2.31 15.46 -0.62
C ARG A 229 -3.06 16.21 0.47
N SER A 230 -2.39 16.49 1.60
CA SER A 230 -2.97 17.36 2.60
C SER A 230 -3.25 18.71 1.97
N ARG A 231 -4.48 19.22 2.12
CA ARG A 231 -4.78 20.62 1.75
C ARG A 231 -4.01 21.52 2.72
N GLY A 232 -2.81 21.95 2.34
CA GLY A 232 -2.02 22.94 3.07
C GLY A 232 -0.61 22.48 3.49
N ARG A 233 0.32 22.45 2.55
CA ARG A 233 1.37 23.48 2.38
C ARG A 233 1.75 23.46 0.90
N ARG A 234 1.63 24.60 0.22
CA ARG A 234 2.43 24.84 -0.98
C ARG A 234 3.88 24.80 -0.49
N GLU A 235 4.65 23.81 -0.92
CA GLU A 235 6.09 23.99 -1.06
C GLU A 235 6.33 24.78 -2.35
#